data_AF-A0A0E2NRZ3-F1
#
_entry.id   AF-A0A0E2NRZ3-F1
#
_cell.length_a   1.000
_cell.length_b   1.000
_cell.length_c   1.000
_cell.angle_alpha   90.00
_cell.angle_beta   90.00
_cell.angle_gamma   90.00
#
_symmetry.space_group_name_H-M   'P 1'
#
loop_
_entity.id
_entity.type
_entity.pdbx_description
1 polymer ?
#
loop_
_entity_poly.entity_id
_entity_poly.type
_entity_poly.pdbx_seq_one_letter_code
_entity_poly.pdbx_strand_id
1 'polypeptide(L)'
;MFGKEDLETIATFAERHNLWIISDEVYRSTVFDGEFLSIAFSPGMRERTIIVNSLSKSHAMTGWRLRWTLGPVSASVHLENLAQCMLFGSPTCIQDAAAVTLDEAVTQR
;
A
#
# COMPACT_ATOMS: atom_id res chain seq x y z
N MET A 1 -7.49 -1.17 -14.95
CA MET A 1 -7.30 -0.29 -13.78
C MET A 1 -8.68 0.13 -13.30
N PHE A 2 -8.93 0.24 -11.99
CA PHE A 2 -10.25 0.64 -11.50
C PHE A 2 -10.49 2.12 -11.79
N GLY A 3 -11.62 2.43 -12.42
CA GLY A 3 -12.06 3.79 -12.62
C GLY A 3 -12.69 4.38 -11.36
N LYS A 4 -13.01 5.67 -11.41
CA LYS A 4 -13.67 6.37 -10.29
C LYS A 4 -14.99 5.71 -9.90
N GLU A 5 -15.83 5.34 -10.88
CA GLU A 5 -17.13 4.69 -10.64
C GLU A 5 -16.99 3.30 -9.99
N ASP A 6 -15.97 2.54 -10.37
CA ASP A 6 -15.68 1.24 -9.75
C ASP A 6 -15.30 1.42 -8.27
N LEU A 7 -14.41 2.38 -7.99
CA LEU A 7 -13.95 2.67 -6.63
C LEU A 7 -15.08 3.22 -5.75
N GLU A 8 -15.97 4.04 -6.29
CA GLU A 8 -17.18 4.53 -5.59
C GLU A 8 -18.15 3.39 -5.27
N THR A 9 -18.31 2.44 -6.20
CA THR A 9 -19.14 1.25 -6.01
C THR A 9 -18.57 0.36 -4.89
N ILE A 10 -17.26 0.10 -4.92
CA ILE A 10 -16.57 -0.68 -3.87
C ILE A 10 -16.64 0.03 -2.52
N ALA A 11 -16.39 1.35 -2.49
CA ALA A 11 -16.43 2.14 -1.26
C ALA A 11 -17.82 2.11 -0.62
N THR A 12 -18.88 2.33 -1.40
CA THR A 12 -20.27 2.28 -0.95
C THR A 12 -20.63 0.90 -0.39
N PHE A 13 -20.17 -0.17 -1.06
CA PHE A 13 -20.39 -1.54 -0.60
C PHE A 13 -19.67 -1.80 0.72
N ALA A 14 -18.39 -1.43 0.82
CA ALA A 14 -17.60 -1.62 2.03
C ALA A 14 -18.17 -0.84 3.21
N GLU A 15 -18.61 0.40 3.00
CA GLU A 15 -19.24 1.22 4.04
C GLU A 15 -20.56 0.60 4.52
N ARG A 16 -21.46 0.25 3.58
CA ARG A 16 -22.75 -0.36 3.88
C ARG A 16 -22.65 -1.62 4.74
N HIS A 17 -21.60 -2.42 4.50
CA HIS A 17 -21.39 -3.70 5.18
C HIS A 17 -20.33 -3.63 6.29
N ASN A 18 -19.84 -2.42 6.61
CA ASN A 18 -18.76 -2.20 7.57
C ASN A 18 -17.55 -3.12 7.36
N LEU A 19 -17.10 -3.23 6.11
CA LEU A 19 -15.97 -4.07 5.73
C LEU A 19 -14.66 -3.29 5.77
N TRP A 20 -13.57 -4.05 5.94
CA TRP A 20 -12.21 -3.58 5.72
C TRP A 20 -11.82 -3.79 4.25
N ILE A 21 -10.94 -2.92 3.76
CA ILE A 21 -10.36 -3.01 2.42
C ILE A 21 -8.86 -3.26 2.55
N ILE A 22 -8.35 -4.29 1.87
CA ILE A 22 -6.93 -4.48 1.63
C ILE A 22 -6.66 -4.12 0.17
N SER A 23 -5.98 -3.01 -0.06
CA SER A 23 -5.66 -2.49 -1.40
C SER A 23 -4.23 -2.86 -1.76
N ASP A 24 -4.02 -3.81 -2.67
CA ASP A 24 -2.69 -4.12 -3.19
C ASP A 24 -2.31 -3.15 -4.32
N GLU A 25 -1.44 -2.19 -4.00
CA GLU A 25 -1.08 -1.06 -4.87
C GLU A 25 0.36 -1.17 -5.39
N VAL A 26 0.92 -2.38 -5.46
CA VAL A 26 2.32 -2.60 -5.88
C VAL A 26 2.64 -2.15 -7.31
N TYR A 27 1.64 -2.00 -8.18
CA TYR A 27 1.77 -1.52 -9.55
C TYR A 27 1.39 -0.04 -9.72
N ARG A 28 1.27 0.75 -8.65
CA ARG A 28 0.85 2.16 -8.72
C ARG A 28 1.69 3.03 -9.66
N SER A 29 2.95 2.68 -9.88
CA SER A 29 3.89 3.41 -10.75
C SER A 29 3.96 2.85 -12.18
N THR A 30 3.20 1.79 -12.49
CA THR A 30 3.20 1.12 -13.80
C THR A 30 1.83 1.30 -14.44
N VAL A 31 1.46 2.56 -14.67
CA VAL A 31 0.24 2.97 -15.37
C VAL A 31 0.63 3.44 -16.75
N PHE A 32 0.10 2.81 -17.78
CA PHE A 32 0.38 3.19 -19.17
C PHE A 32 -0.60 4.26 -19.66
N ASP A 33 -1.89 4.09 -19.36
CA ASP A 33 -2.96 4.99 -19.75
C ASP A 33 -3.74 5.47 -18.51
N GLY A 34 -4.00 6.78 -18.43
CA GLY A 34 -4.74 7.40 -17.33
C GLY A 34 -3.91 7.56 -16.04
N GLU A 35 -4.61 7.69 -14.92
CA GLU A 35 -3.99 7.91 -13.60
C GLU A 35 -4.34 6.79 -12.62
N PHE A 36 -3.40 6.46 -11.73
CA PHE A 36 -3.68 5.57 -10.61
C PHE A 36 -4.58 6.26 -9.58
N LEU A 37 -5.70 5.63 -9.26
CA LEU A 37 -6.60 6.05 -8.18
C LEU A 37 -6.51 5.05 -7.02
N SER A 38 -6.10 5.52 -5.84
CA SER A 38 -6.18 4.73 -4.61
C SER A 38 -7.59 4.86 -4.00
N ILE A 39 -8.19 3.73 -3.65
CA ILE A 39 -9.47 3.72 -2.91
C ILE A 39 -9.39 4.41 -1.56
N ALA A 40 -8.19 4.53 -0.96
CA ALA A 40 -8.00 5.22 0.31
C ALA A 40 -8.29 6.73 0.24
N PHE A 41 -8.34 7.30 -0.97
CA PHE A 41 -8.74 8.70 -1.20
C PHE A 41 -10.26 8.86 -1.39
N SER A 42 -11.02 7.77 -1.55
CA SER A 42 -12.48 7.85 -1.57
C SER A 42 -13.02 8.25 -0.19
N PRO A 43 -14.13 9.01 -0.11
CA PRO A 43 -14.72 9.42 1.17
C PRO A 43 -14.95 8.25 2.12
N GLY A 44 -14.55 8.40 3.40
CA GLY A 44 -14.74 7.39 4.45
C GLY A 44 -13.91 6.10 4.32
N MET A 45 -13.05 5.99 3.31
CA MET A 45 -12.25 4.78 3.08
C MET A 45 -10.92 4.79 3.81
N ARG A 46 -10.38 5.96 4.16
CA ARG A 46 -9.10 6.09 4.85
C ARG A 46 -9.09 5.35 6.20
N GLU A 47 -10.20 5.36 6.92
CA GLU A 47 -10.33 4.75 8.24
C GLU A 47 -10.48 3.22 8.19
N ARG A 48 -10.66 2.63 7.00
CA ARG A 48 -10.93 1.19 6.80
C ARG A 48 -10.11 0.54 5.69
N THR A 49 -9.08 1.23 5.18
CA THR A 49 -8.22 0.72 4.10
C THR A 49 -6.81 0.48 4.62
N ILE A 50 -6.28 -0.71 4.32
CA ILE A 50 -4.88 -1.06 4.44
C ILE A 50 -4.31 -1.14 3.03
N ILE A 51 -3.44 -0.20 2.67
CA ILE A 51 -2.69 -0.22 1.43
C ILE A 51 -1.48 -1.14 1.62
N VAL A 52 -1.22 -2.01 0.66
CA VAL A 52 -0.01 -2.84 0.57
C VAL A 52 0.82 -2.34 -0.61
N ASN A 53 2.11 -2.09 -0.40
CA ASN A 53 3.00 -1.65 -1.47
C ASN A 53 4.43 -2.22 -1.33
N SER A 54 5.25 -2.05 -2.37
CA SER A 54 6.61 -2.59 -2.44
C SER A 54 7.47 -1.90 -3.50
N LEU A 55 8.80 -2.11 -3.41
CA LEU A 55 9.75 -1.74 -4.47
C LEU A 55 9.92 -2.82 -5.56
N SER A 56 9.20 -3.95 -5.44
CA SER A 56 9.36 -5.09 -6.35
C SER A 56 9.11 -4.74 -7.81
N LYS A 57 8.14 -3.86 -8.08
CA LYS A 57 7.69 -3.52 -9.44
C LYS A 57 8.12 -2.13 -9.86
N SER A 58 8.03 -1.16 -8.95
CA SER A 58 8.46 0.20 -9.18
C SER A 58 9.96 0.35 -9.43
N HIS A 59 10.80 -0.48 -8.80
CA HIS A 59 12.27 -0.35 -8.85
C HIS A 59 12.99 -1.67 -9.20
N ALA A 60 12.27 -2.63 -9.80
CA ALA A 60 12.80 -3.94 -10.17
C ALA A 60 13.48 -4.73 -9.03
N MET A 61 13.11 -4.48 -7.76
CA MET A 61 13.70 -5.12 -6.58
C MET A 61 12.95 -6.40 -6.15
N THR A 62 12.49 -7.23 -7.09
CA THR A 62 11.63 -8.41 -6.79
C THR A 62 12.26 -9.39 -5.79
N GLY A 63 13.58 -9.60 -5.90
CA GLY A 63 14.36 -10.50 -5.04
C GLY A 63 14.69 -9.95 -3.65
N TRP A 64 14.46 -8.66 -3.39
CA TRP A 64 14.81 -8.01 -2.12
C TRP A 64 13.77 -8.22 -1.03
N ARG A 65 12.57 -8.71 -1.40
CA ARG A 65 11.52 -9.15 -0.46
C ARG A 65 11.07 -8.10 0.56
N LEU A 66 11.18 -6.80 0.23
CA LEU A 66 10.67 -5.72 1.06
C LEU A 66 9.31 -5.22 0.60
N ARG A 67 8.40 -5.06 1.56
CA ARG A 67 7.06 -4.48 1.40
C ARG A 67 6.71 -3.67 2.63
N TRP A 68 5.72 -2.81 2.50
CA TRP A 68 5.14 -2.07 3.62
C TRP A 68 3.63 -1.99 3.48
N THR A 69 2.99 -1.61 4.59
CA THR A 69 1.58 -1.29 4.62
C THR A 69 1.36 0.14 5.09
N LEU A 70 0.29 0.77 4.63
CA LEU A 70 -0.20 2.06 5.13
C LEU A 70 -1.67 1.89 5.51
N GLY A 71 -2.07 2.37 6.68
CA GLY A 71 -3.45 2.21 7.14
C GLY A 71 -3.70 2.95 8.46
N PRO A 72 -4.93 2.85 9.00
CA PRO A 72 -5.27 3.44 10.29
C PRO A 72 -4.48 2.78 11.43
N VAL A 73 -4.18 3.56 12.47
CA VAL A 73 -3.39 3.12 13.63
C VAL A 73 -3.94 1.84 14.25
N SER A 74 -5.27 1.71 14.33
CA SER A 74 -5.94 0.51 14.85
C SER A 74 -5.56 -0.76 14.09
N ALA A 75 -5.42 -0.70 12.77
CA ALA A 75 -4.97 -1.82 11.95
C ALA A 75 -3.45 -2.02 12.06
N SER A 76 -2.67 -0.93 12.07
CA SER A 76 -1.21 -0.99 12.12
C SER A 76 -0.69 -1.72 13.36
N VAL A 77 -1.30 -1.50 14.53
CA VAL A 77 -0.92 -2.20 15.78
C VAL A 77 -1.09 -3.71 15.64
N HIS A 78 -2.17 -4.18 15.01
CA HIS A 78 -2.38 -5.61 14.80
C HIS A 78 -1.41 -6.21 13.76
N LEU A 79 -1.11 -5.46 12.70
CA LEU A 79 -0.13 -5.87 11.69
C LEU A 79 1.29 -5.94 12.26
N GLU A 80 1.66 -4.99 13.12
CA GLU A 80 2.95 -4.99 13.82
C GLU A 80 3.09 -6.22 14.71
N ASN A 81 2.08 -6.54 15.52
CA ASN A 81 2.07 -7.75 16.36
C ASN A 81 2.24 -9.03 15.52
N LEU A 82 1.53 -9.12 14.39
CA LEU A 82 1.65 -10.25 13.47
C LEU A 82 3.06 -10.35 12.88
N ALA A 83 3.61 -9.23 12.40
CA ALA A 83 4.95 -9.18 11.82
C ALA A 83 6.02 -9.55 12.86
N GLN A 84 5.89 -9.10 14.10
CA GLN A 84 6.83 -9.44 15.17
C GLN A 84 6.79 -10.94 15.47
N CYS A 85 5.61 -11.56 15.50
CA CYS A 85 5.48 -13.00 15.76
C CYS A 85 5.96 -13.86 14.59
N MET A 86 5.76 -13.44 13.34
CA MET A 86 6.09 -14.23 12.16
C MET A 86 7.51 -14.02 11.64
N LEU A 87 7.99 -12.78 11.70
CA LEU A 87 9.20 -12.35 11.01
C LEU A 87 10.24 -11.78 11.96
N PHE A 88 9.83 -11.33 13.15
CA PHE A 88 10.62 -10.55 14.13
C PHE A 88 11.10 -9.18 13.61
N GLY A 89 11.37 -9.05 12.32
CA GLY A 89 11.72 -7.81 11.64
C GLY A 89 12.05 -8.05 10.17
N SER A 90 12.58 -7.02 9.52
CA SER A 90 13.10 -7.07 8.15
C SER A 90 14.61 -6.80 8.16
N PRO A 91 15.43 -7.40 7.28
CA PRO A 91 16.87 -7.12 7.24
C PRO A 91 17.18 -5.63 7.08
N THR A 92 17.96 -5.05 8.00
CA THR A 92 18.23 -3.60 8.04
C THR A 92 18.85 -3.08 6.76
N CYS A 93 19.83 -3.79 6.17
CA CYS A 93 20.45 -3.37 4.92
C CYS A 93 19.46 -3.27 3.74
N ILE A 94 18.39 -4.07 3.74
CA ILE A 94 17.33 -4.01 2.72
C ILE A 94 16.42 -2.80 2.99
N GLN A 95 16.14 -2.49 4.27
CA GLN A 95 15.39 -1.29 4.66
C GLN A 95 16.15 -0.01 4.30
N ASP A 96 17.46 0.03 4.55
CA ASP A 96 18.33 1.17 4.22
C ASP A 96 18.35 1.43 2.71
N ALA A 97 18.53 0.37 1.90
CA ALA A 97 18.48 0.47 0.44
C ALA A 97 17.13 1.01 -0.06
N ALA A 98 16.04 0.58 0.58
CA ALA A 98 14.71 1.06 0.25
C ALA A 98 14.47 2.52 0.65
N ALA A 99 15.00 2.96 1.80
CA ALA A 99 14.92 4.35 2.23
C ALA A 99 15.61 5.28 1.20
N VAL A 100 16.84 4.95 0.80
CA VAL A 100 17.56 5.71 -0.24
C VAL A 100 16.77 5.74 -1.55
N THR A 101 16.25 4.60 -1.99
CA THR A 101 15.46 4.51 -3.22
C THR A 101 14.22 5.39 -3.18
N LEU A 102 13.52 5.42 -2.04
CA LEU A 102 12.31 6.23 -1.87
C LEU A 102 12.63 7.74 -1.80
N ASP A 103 13.72 8.12 -1.14
CA ASP A 103 14.16 9.53 -1.07
C ASP A 103 14.58 10.08 -2.44
N GLU A 104 15.32 9.28 -3.21
CA GLU A 104 15.68 9.64 -4.59
C GLU A 104 14.43 9.79 -5.48
N ALA A 105 13.44 8.90 -5.33
CA ALA A 105 12.19 8.97 -6.09
C ALA A 105 11.33 10.20 -5.76
N VAL A 106 11.43 10.75 -4.54
CA VAL A 106 10.79 12.01 -4.16
C VAL A 106 11.53 13.20 -4.76
N THR A 107 12.86 13.15 -4.79
CA THR A 107 13.71 14.26 -5.27
C THR A 107 13.68 14.42 -6.80
N GLN A 108 13.38 13.35 -7.54
CA GLN A 108 13.30 13.35 -9.01
C GLN A 108 11.93 13.76 -9.58
N ARG A 109 10.97 14.14 -8.73
CA ARG A 109 9.64 14.66 -9.11
C ARG A 109 9.58 16.17 -8.94
#